data_AF-A0A239JQ18-F1
#
_entry.id   AF-A0A239JQ18-F1
#
_cell.length_a   1.000
_cell.length_b   1.000
_cell.length_c   1.000
_cell.angle_alpha   90.00
_cell.angle_beta   90.00
_cell.angle_gamma   90.00
#
_symmetry.space_group_name_H-M   'P 1'
#
loop_
_entity.id
_entity.type
_entity.pdbx_description
1 polymer ?
#
loop_
_entity_poly.entity_id
_entity_poly.type
_entity_poly.pdbx_seq_one_letter_code
_entity_poly.pdbx_strand_id
1 'polypeptide(L)' 'MELAMINIPNIIFMTTIALYLMLLAFILTWVYFDAEQRGVNGWVVMSLAFFSGTLFGTIVWLVLRPKLKPQPIPVRR' A
#
# COMPACT_ATOMS: atom_id res chain seq x y z
N MET A 1 -13.85 33.22 -27.75
CA MET A 1 -13.44 31.93 -27.19
C MET A 1 -12.14 32.19 -26.47
N GLU A 2 -12.20 32.39 -25.15
CA GLU A 2 -10.98 32.52 -24.35
C GLU A 2 -10.23 31.20 -24.46
N LEU A 3 -9.03 31.23 -25.03
CA LEU A 3 -8.11 30.11 -24.99
C LEU A 3 -7.86 29.83 -23.50
N ALA A 4 -8.39 28.71 -23.00
CA ALA A 4 -8.06 28.23 -21.66
C ALA A 4 -6.54 28.10 -21.59
N MET A 5 -5.86 29.08 -21.00
CA MET A 5 -4.43 29.00 -20.76
C MET A 5 -4.19 27.78 -19.88
N ILE A 6 -3.51 26.79 -20.43
CA ILE A 6 -3.17 25.57 -19.71
C ILE A 6 -2.29 25.95 -18.52
N ASN A 7 -2.82 25.81 -17.30
CA ASN A 7 -2.09 26.09 -16.07
C ASN A 7 -1.17 24.92 -15.74
N ILE A 8 0.00 24.89 -16.39
CA ILE A 8 1.00 23.82 -16.27
C ILE A 8 1.41 23.54 -14.80
N PRO A 9 1.70 24.55 -13.95
CA PRO A 9 2.04 24.30 -12.55
C PRO A 9 0.94 23.55 -11.79
N ASN A 10 -0.32 23.93 -12.00
CA ASN A 10 -1.45 23.28 -11.34
C ASN A 10 -1.60 21.82 -11.81
N ILE A 11 -1.45 21.55 -13.11
CA ILE A 11 -1.49 20.18 -13.64
C ILE A 11 -0.40 19.33 -13.00
N ILE A 12 0.84 19.81 -12.96
CA ILE A 12 1.96 19.07 -12.34
C ILE A 12 1.67 18.78 -10.87
N PHE A 13 1.18 19.76 -10.12
CA PHE A 13 0.83 19.62 -8.71
C PHE A 13 -0.25 18.55 -8.51
N MET A 14 -1.35 18.64 -9.26
CA MET A 14 -2.46 17.68 -9.17
C MET A 14 -2.05 16.27 -9.59
N THR A 15 -1.25 16.14 -10.65
CA THR A 15 -0.70 14.84 -11.06
C THR A 15 0.19 14.24 -9.98
N THR A 16 1.03 15.06 -9.32
CA THR A 16 1.90 14.59 -8.23
C THR A 16 1.08 14.07 -7.04
N ILE A 17 0.02 14.78 -6.66
CA ILE A 17 -0.90 14.33 -5.60
C ILE A 17 -1.59 13.03 -6.00
N ALA A 18 -2.10 12.94 -7.23
CA ALA A 18 -2.78 11.73 -7.71
C ALA A 18 -1.86 10.52 -7.71
N LEU A 19 -0.62 10.67 -8.20
CA LEU A 19 0.40 9.62 -8.16
C LEU A 19 0.75 9.22 -6.72
N TYR A 20 0.89 10.20 -5.82
CA TYR A 20 1.15 9.94 -4.42
C TYR A 20 0.02 9.13 -3.77
N LEU A 21 -1.24 9.53 -3.95
CA LEU A 21 -2.39 8.82 -3.39
C LEU A 21 -2.54 7.41 -3.97
N MET A 22 -2.30 7.24 -5.28
CA MET A 22 -2.31 5.93 -5.93
C MET A 22 -1.24 5.00 -5.35
N LEU A 23 -0.01 5.49 -5.19
CA LEU A 23 1.09 4.71 -4.60
C LEU A 23 0.83 4.38 -3.12
N LEU A 24 0.30 5.36 -2.37
CA LEU A 24 -0.11 5.18 -0.98
C LEU A 24 -1.16 4.06 -0.87
N ALA A 25 -2.23 4.12 -1.67
CA ALA A 25 -3.27 3.11 -1.69
C ALA A 25 -2.73 1.74 -2.10
N PHE A 26 -1.85 1.69 -3.11
CA PHE A 26 -1.21 0.47 -3.57
C PHE A 26 -0.39 -0.20 -2.45
N ILE A 27 0.48 0.55 -1.77
CA ILE A 27 1.32 0.02 -0.70
C ILE A 27 0.48 -0.46 0.47
N LEU A 28 -0.50 0.33 0.93
CA LEU A 28 -1.34 -0.04 2.06
C LEU A 28 -2.20 -1.27 1.76
N THR A 29 -2.77 -1.35 0.56
CA THR A 29 -3.51 -2.53 0.08
C THR A 29 -2.61 -3.76 0.08
N TRP A 30 -1.37 -3.62 -0.40
CA TRP A 30 -0.40 -4.71 -0.39
C TRP A 30 -0.04 -5.16 1.03
N VAL A 31 0.24 -4.23 1.95
CA VAL A 31 0.54 -4.52 3.37
C VAL A 31 -0.64 -5.24 4.03
N TYR A 32 -1.86 -4.78 3.78
CA TYR A 32 -3.07 -5.40 4.28
C TYR A 32 -3.15 -6.89 3.86
N PHE A 33 -3.01 -7.17 2.57
CA PHE A 33 -3.10 -8.54 2.07
C PHE A 33 -1.92 -9.42 2.52
N ASP A 34 -0.69 -8.90 2.61
CA ASP A 34 0.46 -9.65 3.13
C ASP A 34 0.27 -10.03 4.60
N ALA A 35 -0.34 -9.16 5.41
CA ALA A 35 -0.70 -9.46 6.80
C ALA A 35 -1.76 -10.56 6.90
N GLU A 36 -2.84 -10.46 6.12
CA GLU A 36 -3.92 -11.46 6.10
C GLU A 36 -3.41 -12.84 5.66
N GLN A 37 -2.53 -12.92 4.67
CA GLN A 37 -1.90 -14.18 4.22
C GLN A 37 -1.03 -14.84 5.30
N ARG A 38 -0.46 -14.04 6.20
CA ARG A 38 0.29 -14.52 7.37
C ARG A 38 -0.60 -14.77 8.58
N GLY A 39 -1.90 -14.48 8.47
CA GLY A 39 -2.89 -14.63 9.53
C GLY A 39 -2.76 -13.63 10.66
N VAL A 40 -2.22 -12.45 10.37
CA VAL A 40 -2.23 -11.28 11.26
C VAL A 40 -3.37 -10.37 10.78
N ASN A 41 -4.03 -9.67 11.70
CA ASN A 41 -5.09 -8.73 11.34
C ASN A 41 -4.55 -7.59 10.46
N GLY A 42 -4.95 -7.58 9.19
CA GLY A 42 -4.45 -6.65 8.17
C GLY A 42 -4.83 -5.20 8.46
N TRP A 43 -5.97 -4.93 9.09
CA TRP A 43 -6.37 -3.57 9.46
C TRP A 43 -5.42 -2.94 10.47
N VAL A 44 -4.98 -3.73 11.46
CA VAL A 44 -4.03 -3.28 12.48
C VAL A 44 -2.68 -2.96 11.84
N VAL A 45 -2.16 -3.89 11.03
CA VAL A 45 -0.85 -3.73 10.39
C VAL A 45 -0.85 -2.57 9.39
N MET A 46 -1.88 -2.47 8.54
CA MET A 46 -2.04 -1.38 7.58
C MET A 46 -2.11 -0.02 8.29
N SER A 47 -2.85 0.09 9.39
CA SER A 47 -2.96 1.34 10.16
C SER A 47 -1.62 1.73 10.78
N LEU A 48 -0.90 0.76 11.37
CA LEU A 48 0.45 1.00 11.89
C LEU A 48 1.41 1.45 10.78
N ALA A 49 1.34 0.83 9.60
CA ALA A 49 2.16 1.21 8.45
C ALA A 49 1.85 2.64 7.96
N PHE A 50 0.57 3.03 7.95
CA PHE A 50 0.16 4.39 7.57
C PHE A 50 0.66 5.45 8.55
N PHE A 51 0.38 5.28 9.86
CA PHE A 51 0.68 6.31 10.87
C PHE A 51 2.16 6.44 11.22
N SER A 52 2.98 5.39 11.02
CA SER A 52 4.43 5.46 11.22
C SER A 52 5.20 6.06 10.03
N GLY A 53 4.47 6.53 9.01
CA GLY A 53 5.02 6.90 7.72
C GLY A 53 5.08 5.68 6.82
N THR A 54 4.29 5.68 5.75
CA THR A 54 4.01 4.52 4.88
C THR A 54 5.25 3.71 4.52
N LEU A 55 6.35 4.37 4.12
CA LEU A 55 7.60 3.68 3.78
C LEU A 55 8.26 3.04 5.00
N PHE A 56 8.46 3.80 6.08
CA PHE A 56 9.09 3.30 7.29
C PHE A 56 8.28 2.15 7.90
N GLY A 57 6.97 2.32 8.05
CA GLY A 57 6.07 1.30 8.55
C GLY A 57 6.05 0.03 7.71
N THR A 58 6.08 0.17 6.38
CA THR A 58 6.18 -0.97 5.46
C THR A 58 7.52 -1.70 5.61
N ILE A 59 8.63 -0.98 5.76
CA ILE A 59 9.95 -1.58 5.99
C ILE A 59 9.98 -2.35 7.32
N VAL A 60 9.47 -1.74 8.39
CA VAL A 60 9.38 -2.40 9.70
C VAL A 60 8.52 -3.67 9.61
N TRP A 61 7.38 -3.61 8.91
CA TRP A 61 6.56 -4.79 8.63
C TRP A 61 7.34 -5.86 7.87
N LEU A 62 8.08 -5.51 6.81
CA LEU A 62 8.88 -6.47 6.04
C LEU A 62 9.92 -7.21 6.89
N VAL A 63 10.54 -6.53 7.86
CA VAL A 63 11.55 -7.10 8.76
C VAL A 63 10.91 -7.98 9.84
N LEU A 64 9.76 -7.56 10.39
CA LEU A 64 9.14 -8.22 11.55
C LEU A 64 8.00 -9.20 11.20
N ARG A 65 7.60 -9.27 9.93
CA ARG A 65 6.46 -10.10 9.51
C ARG A 65 6.68 -11.60 9.83
N PRO A 66 5.64 -12.30 10.32
CA PRO A 66 5.70 -13.76 10.54
C PRO A 66 5.93 -14.53 9.23
N LYS A 67 6.38 -15.79 9.31
CA LYS A 67 6.45 -16.66 8.11
C LYS A 67 5.05 -16.92 7.55
N LEU A 68 4.96 -17.15 6.23
CA LEU A 68 3.69 -17.49 5.59
C LEU A 68 3.10 -18.76 6.21
N LYS A 69 1.78 -18.78 6.39
CA LYS A 69 1.08 -19.99 6.81
C LYS A 69 1.27 -21.07 5.74
N PRO A 70 1.62 -22.32 6.12
CA PRO A 70 1.69 -23.42 5.17
C PRO A 70 0.32 -23.59 4.48
N GLN A 71 0.30 -23.46 3.16
CA GLN A 71 -0.89 -23.78 2.38
C GLN A 71 -1.00 -25.31 2.30
N PRO A 72 -2.14 -25.93 2.66
CA PRO A 72 -2.30 -27.36 2.50
C PRO A 72 -2.22 -27.72 1.02
N ILE A 73 -1.24 -28.55 0.64
CA ILE A 73 -1.13 -29.09 -0.71
C ILE A 73 -2.15 -30.23 -0.83
N PRO A 74 -3.18 -30.15 -1.69
CA PRO A 74 -4.12 -31.24 -1.86
C PRO A 74 -3.41 -32.42 -2.54
N VAL A 75 -3.13 -33.48 -1.79
CA VAL A 75 -2.65 -34.74 -2.35
C VAL A 75 -3.87 -35.49 -2.90
N ARG A 76 -4.02 -35.55 -4.22
CA ARG A 76 -4.96 -36.48 -4.87
C ARG A 76 -4.45 -37.91 -4.60
N ARG A 77 -5.25 -38.71 -3.89
CA ARG A 77 -5.08 -40.17 -3.85
C ARG A 77 -5.76 -40.81 -5.05
#